data_AF-A0A1V8V251-F1
#
_entry.id   AF-A0A1V8V251-F1
#
_cell.length_a   1.000
_cell.length_b   1.000
_cell.length_c   1.000
_cell.angle_alpha   90.00
_cell.angle_beta   90.00
_cell.angle_gamma   90.00
#
_symmetry.space_group_name_H-M   'P 1'
#
loop_
_entity.id
_entity.type
_entity.pdbx_description
1 polymer ?
#
loop_
_entity_poly.entity_id
_entity_poly.type
_entity_poly.pdbx_seq_one_letter_code
_entity_poly.pdbx_strand_id
1 'polypeptide(L)'
;MAKITRLAAILTPLALATVAIAFAITAATHKDWSSRNFYTDDQSQWSPATIDSTEYRSPFQICGYRRDNTTLSLDSRNNTYTYVCQRFGSSGSNKTSCESLNYTLTQSDARYGDERLCQQIHWAGNLVIASTSFIGIGFFFTFFLAFLSMIMIFTPNAAEQDSPRESEAHAEASKHATAHSHQPQHQHVRKRPHERFLLPVAPWFNVLLIFCFVFGGVLYIFAQFYGVLAFVQSAPDNGAFASFGNNNNGDTVVGLNREHAPWVQGKALSVYASAAWLSAGLAAMAAGFVWRLPRISGRNIL
;
A
#
# COMPACT_ATOMS: atom_id res chain seq x y z
N MET A 1 -2.87 -35.05 0.82
CA MET A 1 -3.68 -33.89 0.39
C MET A 1 -3.98 -32.88 1.51
N ALA A 2 -4.48 -33.27 2.68
CA ALA A 2 -4.87 -32.32 3.74
C ALA A 2 -3.77 -31.39 4.30
N LYS A 3 -2.49 -31.80 4.27
CA LYS A 3 -1.35 -30.94 4.68
C LYS A 3 -1.06 -29.84 3.64
N ILE A 4 -1.19 -30.15 2.35
CA ILE A 4 -0.93 -29.22 1.24
C ILE A 4 -1.99 -28.12 1.21
N THR A 5 -3.26 -28.46 1.40
CA THR A 5 -4.35 -27.46 1.44
C THR A 5 -4.23 -26.52 2.64
N ARG A 6 -3.77 -27.01 3.81
CA ARG A 6 -3.48 -26.17 4.98
C ARG A 6 -2.28 -25.25 4.76
N LEU A 7 -1.22 -25.74 4.12
CA LEU A 7 -0.05 -24.95 3.73
C LEU A 7 -0.44 -23.83 2.76
N ALA A 8 -1.21 -24.16 1.73
CA ALA A 8 -1.72 -23.18 0.77
C ALA A 8 -2.54 -22.09 1.49
N ALA A 9 -3.46 -22.50 2.38
CA ALA A 9 -4.28 -21.56 3.14
C ALA A 9 -3.45 -20.58 4.00
N ILE A 10 -2.35 -21.04 4.63
CA ILE A 10 -1.47 -20.18 5.44
C ILE A 10 -0.61 -19.25 4.58
N LEU A 11 -0.14 -19.73 3.42
CA LEU A 11 0.73 -18.96 2.54
C LEU A 11 -0.01 -17.89 1.73
N THR A 12 -1.31 -18.09 1.44
CA THR A 12 -2.13 -17.10 0.71
C THR A 12 -2.14 -15.71 1.36
N PRO A 13 -2.53 -15.52 2.65
CA PRO A 13 -2.52 -14.20 3.27
C PRO A 13 -1.11 -13.59 3.32
N LEU A 14 -0.07 -14.41 3.51
CA LEU A 14 1.33 -13.95 3.52
C LEU A 14 1.78 -13.45 2.14
N ALA A 15 1.43 -14.15 1.06
CA ALA A 15 1.74 -13.74 -0.29
C ALA A 15 1.05 -12.40 -0.63
N LEU A 16 -0.24 -12.28 -0.29
CA LEU A 16 -1.01 -11.04 -0.50
C LEU A 16 -0.47 -9.87 0.33
N ALA A 17 -0.10 -10.12 1.59
CA ALA A 17 0.52 -9.10 2.45
C ALA A 17 1.88 -8.64 1.90
N THR A 18 2.70 -9.56 1.38
CA THR A 18 3.98 -9.25 0.72
C THR A 18 3.76 -8.35 -0.50
N VAL A 19 2.79 -8.68 -1.34
CA VAL A 19 2.41 -7.88 -2.51
C VAL A 19 1.95 -6.49 -2.07
N ALA A 20 1.10 -6.41 -1.03
CA ALA A 20 0.59 -5.15 -0.50
C ALA A 20 1.70 -4.21 -0.03
N ILE A 21 2.62 -4.70 0.82
CA ILE A 21 3.70 -3.87 1.34
C ILE A 21 4.71 -3.48 0.25
N ALA A 22 5.03 -4.38 -0.68
CA ALA A 22 5.93 -4.09 -1.79
C ALA A 22 5.38 -2.95 -2.65
N PHE A 23 4.14 -3.07 -3.12
CA PHE A 23 3.52 -2.02 -3.92
C PHE A 23 3.29 -0.72 -3.14
N ALA A 24 2.96 -0.80 -1.84
CA ALA A 24 2.82 0.38 -0.99
C ALA A 24 4.13 1.18 -0.90
N ILE A 25 5.27 0.50 -0.68
CA ILE A 25 6.60 1.12 -0.62
C ILE A 25 7.02 1.63 -2.00
N THR A 26 6.81 0.83 -3.06
CA THR A 26 7.14 1.24 -4.44
C THR A 26 6.36 2.48 -4.81
N ALA A 27 5.04 2.51 -4.62
CA ALA A 27 4.24 3.69 -4.87
C ALA A 27 4.74 4.90 -4.04
N ALA A 28 4.96 4.74 -2.74
CA ALA A 28 5.40 5.83 -1.86
C ALA A 28 6.74 6.47 -2.27
N THR A 29 7.68 5.66 -2.76
CA THR A 29 9.05 6.10 -3.07
C THR A 29 9.26 6.50 -4.53
N HIS A 30 8.30 6.20 -5.41
CA HIS A 30 8.44 6.46 -6.83
C HIS A 30 8.07 7.89 -7.21
N LYS A 31 8.81 8.48 -8.16
CA LYS A 31 8.60 9.87 -8.64
C LYS A 31 7.38 10.01 -9.56
N ASP A 32 7.01 8.95 -10.28
CA ASP A 32 5.94 8.93 -11.28
C ASP A 32 4.55 8.78 -10.65
N TRP A 33 4.22 9.65 -9.70
CA TRP A 33 2.83 9.85 -9.28
C TRP A 33 2.07 10.67 -10.31
N SER A 34 2.77 11.63 -10.89
CA SER A 34 2.36 12.36 -12.07
C SER A 34 3.58 12.61 -12.94
N SER A 35 3.33 12.71 -14.24
CA SER A 35 4.35 13.07 -15.21
C SER A 35 3.79 14.05 -16.23
N ARG A 36 4.71 14.78 -16.84
CA ARG A 36 4.45 15.71 -17.91
C ARG A 36 5.55 15.62 -18.94
N ASN A 37 5.17 15.43 -20.20
CA ASN A 37 6.10 15.37 -21.32
C ASN A 37 6.22 16.74 -21.99
N PHE A 38 7.44 17.03 -22.42
CA PHE A 38 7.78 18.16 -23.28
C PHE A 38 8.15 17.60 -24.66
N TYR A 39 7.78 18.32 -25.70
CA TYR A 39 7.91 17.89 -27.09
C TYR A 39 8.71 18.91 -27.88
N THR A 40 9.54 18.44 -28.81
CA THR A 40 10.29 19.32 -29.75
C THR A 40 9.40 19.89 -30.84
N ASP A 41 8.27 19.23 -31.10
CA ASP A 41 7.45 19.44 -32.30
C ASP A 41 6.07 20.03 -31.95
N ASP A 42 5.39 20.53 -32.98
CA ASP A 42 4.02 21.03 -32.88
C ASP A 42 3.05 19.95 -32.36
N GLN A 43 1.99 20.39 -31.67
CA GLN A 43 1.00 19.52 -31.02
C GLN A 43 0.39 18.45 -31.93
N SER A 44 0.21 18.74 -33.22
CA SER A 44 -0.32 17.77 -34.18
C SER A 44 0.61 16.58 -34.45
N GLN A 45 1.88 16.68 -34.07
CA GLN A 45 2.93 15.67 -34.29
C GLN A 45 3.43 15.05 -32.98
N TRP A 46 2.77 15.33 -31.85
CA TRP A 46 3.15 14.76 -30.57
C TRP A 46 3.04 13.24 -30.60
N SER A 47 4.17 12.59 -30.34
CA SER A 47 4.29 11.14 -30.28
C SER A 47 5.39 10.78 -29.27
N PRO A 48 5.46 9.52 -28.82
CA PRO A 48 6.55 9.08 -27.95
C PRO A 48 7.96 9.31 -28.53
N ALA A 49 8.08 9.41 -29.87
CA ALA A 49 9.36 9.65 -30.54
C ALA A 49 9.79 11.13 -30.51
N THR A 50 8.87 12.04 -30.24
CA THR A 50 9.08 13.50 -30.26
C THR A 50 9.12 14.10 -28.86
N ILE A 51 9.16 13.24 -27.83
CA ILE A 51 9.36 13.66 -26.44
C ILE A 51 10.82 14.08 -26.27
N ASP A 52 11.02 15.36 -25.97
CA ASP A 52 12.32 15.93 -25.60
C ASP A 52 12.67 15.59 -24.15
N SER A 53 11.72 15.80 -23.24
CA SER A 53 11.94 15.64 -21.81
C SER A 53 10.68 15.27 -21.03
N THR A 54 10.85 14.67 -19.86
CA THR A 54 9.74 14.33 -18.94
C THR A 54 10.02 14.82 -17.52
N GLU A 55 9.09 15.59 -16.99
CA GLU A 55 9.04 15.99 -15.61
C GLU A 55 8.18 15.03 -14.78
N TYR A 56 8.51 14.89 -13.50
CA TYR A 56 7.82 14.01 -12.57
C TYR A 56 7.56 14.73 -11.25
N ARG A 57 6.39 14.47 -10.65
CA ARG A 57 6.07 14.94 -9.29
C ARG A 57 5.43 13.83 -8.48
N SER A 58 5.86 13.71 -7.24
CA SER A 58 5.28 12.89 -6.18
C SER A 58 5.32 13.64 -4.83
N PRO A 59 4.68 13.13 -3.76
CA PRO A 59 4.64 13.80 -2.47
C PRO A 59 6.02 14.08 -1.84
N PHE A 60 7.04 13.30 -2.22
CA PHE A 60 8.38 13.39 -1.64
C PHE A 60 9.48 13.69 -2.66
N GLN A 61 9.14 13.77 -3.95
CA GLN A 61 10.13 13.99 -5.00
C GLN A 61 9.57 14.80 -6.16
N ILE A 62 10.33 15.80 -6.61
CA ILE A 62 10.08 16.53 -7.85
C ILE A 62 11.30 16.39 -8.73
N CYS A 63 11.09 16.03 -9.99
CA CYS A 63 12.14 15.96 -11.00
C CYS A 63 11.77 16.81 -12.20
N GLY A 64 12.72 17.63 -12.64
CA GLY A 64 12.58 18.41 -13.85
C GLY A 64 13.88 19.11 -14.21
N TYR A 65 13.85 19.89 -15.29
CA TYR A 65 15.01 20.64 -15.74
C TYR A 65 15.09 21.95 -14.94
N ARG A 66 16.29 22.27 -14.45
CA ARG A 66 16.61 23.53 -13.77
C ARG A 66 17.55 24.33 -14.66
N ARG A 67 17.31 25.64 -14.76
CA ARG A 67 18.25 26.57 -15.38
C ARG A 67 19.41 26.82 -14.40
N ASP A 68 20.64 26.59 -14.83
CA ASP A 68 21.83 26.71 -13.97
C ASP A 68 22.39 28.14 -13.83
N ASN A 69 21.77 29.14 -14.46
CA ASN A 69 22.24 30.51 -14.39
C ASN A 69 21.58 31.30 -13.25
N THR A 70 22.34 31.51 -12.17
CA THR A 70 22.07 32.48 -11.09
C THR A 70 22.32 33.92 -11.51
N THR A 71 22.76 34.18 -12.74
CA THR A 71 22.95 35.52 -13.29
C THR A 71 21.78 35.88 -14.21
N LEU A 72 21.10 36.98 -13.88
CA LEU A 72 20.07 37.68 -14.67
C LEU A 72 20.67 38.27 -15.97
N SER A 73 21.44 37.49 -16.72
CA SER A 73 21.93 37.88 -18.05
C SER A 73 20.85 37.53 -19.07
N LEU A 74 20.29 38.55 -19.73
CA LEU A 74 19.34 38.39 -20.83
C LEU A 74 19.96 37.79 -22.11
N ASP A 75 21.27 37.54 -22.15
CA ASP A 75 21.94 36.96 -23.32
C ASP A 75 21.79 35.43 -23.37
N SER A 76 20.61 35.04 -23.85
CA SER A 76 20.07 33.70 -24.01
C SER A 76 20.71 32.91 -25.17
N ARG A 77 21.98 32.51 -25.05
CA ARG A 77 22.56 31.47 -25.94
C ARG A 77 23.31 30.34 -25.24
N ASN A 78 23.56 30.43 -23.93
CA ASN A 78 24.35 29.45 -23.19
C ASN A 78 23.63 28.98 -21.91
N ASN A 79 22.30 28.87 -21.96
CA ASN A 79 21.52 28.32 -20.86
C ASN A 79 21.65 26.80 -20.87
N THR A 80 22.58 26.27 -20.08
CA THR A 80 22.58 24.84 -19.74
C THR A 80 21.43 24.54 -18.79
N TYR A 81 20.61 23.56 -19.16
CA TYR A 81 19.57 23.01 -18.32
C TYR A 81 20.07 21.67 -17.75
N THR A 82 20.05 21.52 -16.43
CA THR A 82 20.37 20.24 -15.79
C THR A 82 19.10 19.57 -15.28
N TYR A 83 19.02 18.26 -15.48
CA TYR A 83 17.93 17.46 -14.91
C TYR A 83 18.22 17.20 -13.43
N VAL A 84 17.36 17.72 -12.55
CA VAL A 84 17.53 17.60 -11.11
C VAL A 84 16.29 16.98 -10.48
N CYS A 85 16.51 15.99 -9.61
CA CYS A 85 15.48 15.43 -8.74
C CYS A 85 15.69 15.93 -7.32
N GLN A 86 14.80 16.81 -6.84
CA GLN A 86 14.77 17.25 -5.46
C GLN A 86 13.95 16.27 -4.63
N ARG A 87 14.55 15.76 -3.56
CA ARG A 87 13.89 14.92 -2.57
C ARG A 87 13.59 15.76 -1.34
N PHE A 88 12.38 15.59 -0.83
CA PHE A 88 11.89 16.24 0.37
C PHE A 88 11.80 15.20 1.49
N GLY A 89 11.82 15.67 2.73
CA GLY A 89 11.75 14.79 3.90
C GLY A 89 10.40 14.06 4.04
N SER A 90 10.31 13.16 5.02
CA SER A 90 9.05 12.48 5.35
C SER A 90 8.33 13.08 6.56
N SER A 91 8.97 14.01 7.29
CA SER A 91 8.42 14.62 8.51
C SER A 91 8.98 16.02 8.76
N GLY A 92 8.17 16.91 9.35
CA GLY A 92 8.48 18.31 9.68
C GLY A 92 7.68 19.33 8.84
N SER A 93 7.58 20.57 9.31
CA SER A 93 7.05 21.69 8.51
C SER A 93 7.96 21.91 7.28
N ASN A 94 7.40 22.16 6.09
CA ASN A 94 8.12 22.32 4.82
C ASN A 94 8.95 21.09 4.37
N LYS A 95 8.46 19.87 4.64
CA LYS A 95 9.21 18.65 4.32
C LYS A 95 8.58 17.78 3.24
N THR A 96 7.39 18.07 2.70
CA THR A 96 6.91 17.43 1.47
C THR A 96 7.26 18.28 0.25
N SER A 97 6.97 17.80 -0.95
CA SER A 97 7.38 18.43 -2.22
C SER A 97 6.81 19.81 -2.55
N CYS A 98 6.08 20.44 -1.63
CA CYS A 98 5.55 21.78 -1.79
C CYS A 98 6.03 22.65 -0.62
N GLU A 99 6.64 23.80 -0.94
CA GLU A 99 6.90 24.87 0.02
C GLU A 99 5.84 25.96 -0.20
N SER A 100 5.16 26.39 0.87
CA SER A 100 4.15 27.45 0.77
C SER A 100 4.79 28.78 0.37
N LEU A 101 4.11 29.55 -0.48
CA LEU A 101 4.48 30.91 -0.94
C LEU A 101 4.90 31.89 0.17
N ASN A 102 4.49 31.66 1.42
CA ASN A 102 4.79 32.53 2.55
C ASN A 102 6.29 32.55 2.95
N TYR A 103 7.13 31.68 2.36
CA TYR A 103 8.55 31.55 2.74
C TYR A 103 9.55 31.95 1.65
N THR A 104 9.13 32.13 0.40
CA THR A 104 10.01 32.55 -0.70
C THR A 104 9.50 33.86 -1.29
N LEU A 105 10.13 34.97 -0.92
CA LEU A 105 9.90 36.34 -1.44
C LEU A 105 10.14 36.48 -2.97
N THR A 106 10.31 35.37 -3.70
CA THR A 106 10.59 35.31 -5.14
C THR A 106 9.46 34.58 -5.84
N GLN A 107 8.53 35.37 -6.38
CA GLN A 107 7.29 34.99 -7.06
C GLN A 107 7.44 34.20 -8.38
N SER A 108 8.63 33.73 -8.75
CA SER A 108 8.95 33.45 -10.16
C SER A 108 9.19 31.99 -10.55
N ASP A 109 9.00 31.01 -9.66
CA ASP A 109 9.26 29.60 -9.98
C ASP A 109 7.95 28.81 -10.11
N ALA A 110 7.67 28.27 -11.29
CA ALA A 110 6.50 27.40 -11.59
C ALA A 110 6.49 26.05 -10.81
N ARG A 111 7.42 25.91 -9.87
CA ARG A 111 7.52 24.84 -8.87
C ARG A 111 6.63 25.09 -7.64
N TYR A 112 6.24 26.34 -7.40
CA TYR A 112 5.42 26.71 -6.25
C TYR A 112 3.93 26.64 -6.62
N GLY A 113 3.23 25.69 -6.02
CA GLY A 113 1.77 25.65 -6.04
C GLY A 113 1.15 26.78 -5.24
N ASP A 114 -0.15 27.01 -5.43
CA ASP A 114 -0.91 27.76 -4.45
C ASP A 114 -0.96 26.99 -3.10
N GLU A 115 -1.38 27.67 -2.04
CA GLU A 115 -1.45 27.07 -0.69
C GLU A 115 -2.33 25.81 -0.66
N ARG A 116 -3.38 25.79 -1.49
CA ARG A 116 -4.26 24.63 -1.69
C ARG A 116 -3.51 23.44 -2.27
N LEU A 117 -2.72 23.62 -3.33
CA LEU A 117 -1.90 22.55 -3.92
C LEU A 117 -0.94 21.99 -2.87
N CYS A 118 -0.26 22.86 -2.11
CA CYS A 118 0.63 22.41 -1.05
C CYS A 118 -0.09 21.60 0.01
N GLN A 119 -1.26 22.05 0.48
CA GLN A 119 -2.04 21.32 1.47
C GLN A 119 -2.43 19.92 0.97
N GLN A 120 -2.84 19.79 -0.30
CA GLN A 120 -3.18 18.49 -0.89
C GLN A 120 -1.96 17.55 -0.99
N ILE A 121 -0.80 18.09 -1.36
CA ILE A 121 0.47 17.33 -1.39
C ILE A 121 0.85 16.83 0.02
N HIS A 122 0.71 17.67 1.03
CA HIS A 122 0.95 17.30 2.43
C HIS A 122 0.01 16.18 2.89
N TRP A 123 -1.28 16.29 2.59
CA TRP A 123 -2.26 15.23 2.89
C TRP A 123 -1.91 13.93 2.19
N ALA A 124 -1.61 13.96 0.88
CA ALA A 124 -1.22 12.79 0.12
C ALA A 124 0.02 12.10 0.73
N GLY A 125 1.07 12.87 1.03
CA GLY A 125 2.30 12.33 1.64
C GLY A 125 2.07 11.71 3.01
N ASN A 126 1.41 12.43 3.92
CA ASN A 126 1.15 11.94 5.27
C ASN A 126 0.27 10.67 5.28
N LEU A 127 -0.76 10.64 4.43
CA LEU A 127 -1.64 9.48 4.29
C LEU A 127 -0.90 8.27 3.71
N VAL A 128 0.00 8.46 2.75
CA VAL A 128 0.85 7.37 2.24
C VAL A 128 1.76 6.80 3.32
N ILE A 129 2.40 7.65 4.12
CA ILE A 129 3.28 7.21 5.20
C ILE A 129 2.46 6.40 6.20
N ALA A 130 1.36 6.97 6.70
CA ALA A 130 0.49 6.30 7.66
C ALA A 130 -0.02 4.96 7.10
N SER A 131 -0.51 4.96 5.87
CA SER A 131 -1.00 3.75 5.20
C SER A 131 0.09 2.67 5.08
N THR A 132 1.29 3.03 4.61
CA THR A 132 2.42 2.10 4.48
C THR A 132 2.84 1.54 5.84
N SER A 133 2.81 2.36 6.90
CA SER A 133 3.07 1.90 8.26
C SER A 133 2.03 0.87 8.73
N PHE A 134 0.73 1.13 8.55
CA PHE A 134 -0.33 0.19 8.92
C PHE A 134 -0.24 -1.12 8.12
N ILE A 135 -0.02 -1.06 6.81
CA ILE A 135 0.19 -2.24 5.96
C ILE A 135 1.45 -3.00 6.42
N GLY A 136 2.53 -2.30 6.78
CA GLY A 136 3.76 -2.90 7.30
C GLY A 136 3.57 -3.63 8.63
N ILE A 137 2.81 -3.04 9.55
CA ILE A 137 2.43 -3.68 10.82
C ILE A 137 1.57 -4.93 10.55
N GLY A 138 0.59 -4.84 9.65
CA GLY A 138 -0.23 -5.99 9.22
C GLY A 138 0.61 -7.10 8.59
N PHE A 139 1.57 -6.76 7.74
CA PHE A 139 2.52 -7.70 7.16
C PHE A 139 3.35 -8.42 8.25
N PHE A 140 3.88 -7.67 9.22
CA PHE A 140 4.64 -8.26 10.33
C PHE A 140 3.80 -9.27 11.13
N PHE A 141 2.56 -8.92 11.47
CA PHE A 141 1.66 -9.86 12.15
C PHE A 141 1.32 -11.08 11.30
N THR A 142 1.10 -10.89 9.99
CA THR A 142 0.81 -11.99 9.06
C THR A 142 1.98 -12.96 8.99
N PHE A 143 3.21 -12.43 8.87
CA PHE A 143 4.43 -13.21 8.88
C PHE A 143 4.57 -14.01 10.18
N PHE A 144 4.37 -13.36 11.33
CA PHE A 144 4.46 -14.02 12.64
C PHE A 144 3.43 -15.15 12.78
N LEU A 145 2.16 -14.91 12.42
CA LEU A 145 1.10 -15.93 12.48
C LEU A 145 1.34 -17.07 11.48
N ALA A 146 1.81 -16.78 10.27
CA ALA A 146 2.16 -17.79 9.29
C ALA A 146 3.32 -18.65 9.78
N PHE A 147 4.36 -18.04 10.36
CA PHE A 147 5.51 -18.74 10.94
C PHE A 147 5.09 -19.67 12.09
N LEU A 148 4.31 -19.18 13.05
CA LEU A 148 3.78 -20.02 14.14
C LEU A 148 2.91 -21.17 13.60
N SER A 149 2.06 -20.90 12.61
CA SER A 149 1.19 -21.91 12.00
C SER A 149 2.02 -23.00 11.30
N MET A 150 3.13 -22.62 10.65
CA MET A 150 4.07 -23.54 10.01
C MET A 150 4.77 -24.43 11.05
N ILE A 151 5.30 -23.86 12.14
CA ILE A 151 5.92 -24.65 13.22
C ILE A 151 4.95 -25.72 13.75
N MET A 152 3.67 -25.37 13.96
CA MET A 152 2.67 -26.31 14.45
C MET A 152 2.35 -27.45 13.47
N ILE A 153 2.51 -27.25 12.16
CA ILE A 153 2.29 -28.30 11.16
C ILE A 153 3.43 -29.32 11.16
N PHE A 154 4.66 -28.87 11.43
CA PHE A 154 5.87 -29.69 11.37
C PHE A 154 6.31 -30.27 12.71
N THR A 155 5.81 -29.77 13.84
CA THR A 155 6.11 -30.34 15.15
C THR A 155 5.32 -31.64 15.31
N PRO A 156 5.97 -32.83 15.37
CA PRO A 156 5.27 -34.08 15.60
C PRO A 156 4.64 -34.05 17.01
N ASN A 157 3.37 -34.41 17.12
CA ASN A 157 2.73 -34.58 18.41
C ASN A 157 3.37 -35.79 19.11
N ALA A 158 4.17 -35.53 20.14
CA ALA A 158 4.73 -36.59 21.00
C ALA A 158 3.65 -37.47 21.68
N ALA A 159 2.39 -37.04 21.66
CA ALA A 159 1.25 -37.78 22.19
C ALA A 159 0.74 -38.93 21.29
N GLU A 160 1.30 -39.12 20.10
CA GLU A 160 0.88 -40.19 19.16
C GLU A 160 1.84 -41.39 19.14
N GLN A 161 2.81 -41.43 20.08
CA GLN A 161 3.74 -42.57 20.26
C GLN A 161 3.38 -43.50 21.43
N ASP A 162 2.46 -43.09 22.31
CA ASP A 162 1.89 -43.95 23.36
C ASP A 162 0.52 -44.46 22.92
N SER A 163 0.48 -45.53 22.12
CA SER A 163 -0.53 -46.61 22.20
C SER A 163 -0.53 -47.47 20.93
N PRO A 164 0.38 -48.45 20.87
CA PRO A 164 -0.02 -49.79 20.43
C PRO A 164 -0.29 -50.71 21.63
N ARG A 165 0.35 -50.43 22.78
CA ARG A 165 0.35 -51.33 23.96
C ARG A 165 -0.90 -51.23 24.83
N GLU A 166 -1.59 -50.10 24.86
CA GLU A 166 -2.81 -49.92 25.68
C GLU A 166 -4.04 -50.55 25.00
N SER A 167 -4.03 -50.66 23.66
CA SER A 167 -5.12 -51.30 22.91
C SER A 167 -5.10 -52.83 23.03
N GLU A 168 -3.93 -53.46 23.19
CA GLU A 168 -3.85 -54.91 23.46
C GLU A 168 -4.26 -55.25 24.89
N ALA A 169 -3.87 -54.43 25.88
CA ALA A 169 -4.28 -54.63 27.28
C ALA A 169 -5.80 -54.52 27.48
N HIS A 170 -6.48 -53.61 26.76
CA HIS A 170 -7.94 -53.50 26.80
C HIS A 170 -8.66 -54.59 25.98
N ALA A 171 -8.04 -55.09 24.90
CA ALA A 171 -8.60 -56.19 24.11
C ALA A 171 -8.55 -57.54 24.84
N GLU A 172 -7.53 -57.77 25.69
CA GLU A 172 -7.48 -58.96 26.55
C GLU A 172 -8.42 -58.86 27.76
N ALA A 173 -8.56 -57.68 28.38
CA ALA A 173 -9.50 -57.48 29.48
C ALA A 173 -10.98 -57.64 29.05
N SER A 174 -11.30 -57.37 27.78
CA SER A 174 -12.66 -57.49 27.23
C SER A 174 -13.09 -58.94 26.93
N LYS A 175 -12.18 -59.91 26.92
CA LYS A 175 -12.54 -61.33 26.69
C LYS A 175 -13.09 -62.04 27.92
N HIS A 176 -12.97 -61.44 29.11
CA HIS A 176 -13.41 -62.05 30.37
C HIS A 176 -14.61 -61.39 31.07
N ALA A 177 -15.19 -60.33 30.51
CA ALA A 177 -16.28 -59.59 31.14
C ALA A 177 -17.63 -59.80 30.43
N THR A 178 -18.14 -61.03 30.42
CA THR A 178 -19.56 -61.32 30.16
C THR A 178 -20.33 -61.26 31.47
N ALA A 179 -20.92 -60.11 31.80
CA ALA A 179 -22.22 -59.98 32.49
C ALA A 179 -22.49 -58.51 32.86
N HIS A 180 -23.62 -58.00 32.35
CA HIS A 180 -24.45 -56.90 32.89
C HIS A 180 -23.78 -55.69 33.56
N SER A 181 -23.72 -54.57 32.83
CA SER A 181 -24.06 -53.24 33.38
C SER A 181 -24.24 -52.23 32.25
N HIS A 182 -25.46 -51.75 32.05
CA HIS A 182 -25.74 -50.56 31.26
C HIS A 182 -25.27 -49.34 32.05
N GLN A 183 -24.00 -48.97 31.88
CA GLN A 183 -23.47 -47.71 32.37
C GLN A 183 -23.39 -46.74 31.18
N PRO A 184 -24.01 -45.54 31.26
CA PRO A 184 -23.89 -44.57 30.18
C PRO A 184 -22.44 -44.10 30.14
N GLN A 185 -21.73 -44.47 29.07
CA GLN A 185 -20.44 -43.89 28.74
C GLN A 185 -20.66 -42.40 28.50
N HIS A 186 -20.41 -41.59 29.54
CA HIS A 186 -20.01 -40.22 29.35
C HIS A 186 -18.68 -40.25 28.58
N GLN A 187 -18.80 -40.18 27.25
CA GLN A 187 -17.71 -39.80 26.37
C GLN A 187 -17.25 -38.41 26.81
N HIS A 188 -16.29 -38.38 27.73
CA HIS A 188 -15.45 -37.21 27.91
C HIS A 188 -14.73 -37.02 26.58
N VAL A 189 -15.30 -36.15 25.74
CA VAL A 189 -14.61 -35.55 24.60
C VAL A 189 -13.36 -34.92 25.19
N ARG A 190 -12.26 -35.67 25.14
CA ARG A 190 -10.93 -35.29 25.60
C ARG A 190 -10.52 -34.13 24.70
N LYS A 191 -10.92 -32.91 25.09
CA LYS A 191 -10.53 -31.67 24.43
C LYS A 191 -9.02 -31.69 24.37
N ARG A 192 -8.48 -31.82 23.16
CA ARG A 192 -7.05 -31.95 22.92
C ARG A 192 -6.33 -30.82 23.67
N PRO A 193 -5.33 -31.12 24.51
CA PRO A 193 -4.61 -30.11 25.28
C PRO A 193 -3.90 -29.04 24.40
N HIS A 194 -3.76 -29.33 23.10
CA HIS A 194 -3.20 -28.43 22.08
C HIS A 194 -3.99 -27.14 21.81
N GLU A 195 -5.21 -27.00 22.34
CA GLU A 195 -5.96 -25.74 22.22
C GLU A 195 -5.56 -24.68 23.27
N ARG A 196 -4.84 -24.99 24.34
CA ARG A 196 -4.76 -24.02 25.46
C ARG A 196 -3.78 -22.86 25.30
N PHE A 197 -2.72 -22.98 24.50
CA PHE A 197 -1.60 -22.04 24.61
C PHE A 197 -1.71 -20.75 23.76
N LEU A 198 -2.63 -20.69 22.78
CA LEU A 198 -2.86 -19.48 21.97
C LEU A 198 -4.33 -19.02 21.95
N LEU A 199 -5.25 -19.74 22.58
CA LEU A 199 -6.69 -19.58 22.32
C LEU A 199 -7.35 -18.26 22.75
N PRO A 200 -6.98 -17.59 23.86
CA PRO A 200 -7.70 -16.37 24.24
C PRO A 200 -7.22 -15.13 23.46
N VAL A 201 -5.94 -15.05 23.07
CA VAL A 201 -5.36 -13.82 22.51
C VAL A 201 -5.22 -13.85 20.99
N ALA A 202 -5.02 -15.02 20.37
CA ALA A 202 -4.87 -15.14 18.91
C ALA A 202 -6.02 -14.52 18.10
N PRO A 203 -7.30 -14.60 18.52
CA PRO A 203 -8.39 -13.94 17.79
C PRO A 203 -8.27 -12.41 17.80
N TRP A 204 -7.74 -11.82 18.88
CA TRP A 204 -7.52 -10.38 18.98
C TRP A 204 -6.37 -9.90 18.10
N PHE A 205 -5.28 -10.69 18.01
CA PHE A 205 -4.22 -10.44 17.03
C PHE A 205 -4.75 -10.45 15.60
N ASN A 206 -5.66 -11.37 15.27
CA ASN A 206 -6.27 -11.42 13.95
C ASN A 206 -7.18 -10.20 13.67
N VAL A 207 -7.96 -9.76 14.66
CA VAL A 207 -8.75 -8.51 14.55
C VAL A 207 -7.83 -7.31 14.32
N LEU A 208 -6.74 -7.19 15.09
CA LEU A 208 -5.76 -6.12 14.92
C LEU A 208 -5.12 -6.16 13.53
N LEU A 209 -4.73 -7.34 13.04
CA LEU A 209 -4.18 -7.54 11.70
C LEU A 209 -5.17 -7.09 10.61
N ILE A 210 -6.44 -7.51 10.71
CA ILE A 210 -7.48 -7.12 9.76
C ILE A 210 -7.69 -5.62 9.80
N PHE A 211 -7.75 -5.03 10.99
CA PHE A 211 -7.84 -3.59 11.17
C PHE A 211 -6.66 -2.87 10.49
N CYS A 212 -5.42 -3.32 10.70
CA CYS A 212 -4.24 -2.73 10.09
C CYS A 212 -4.31 -2.75 8.55
N PHE A 213 -4.70 -3.86 7.94
CA PHE A 213 -4.81 -3.92 6.47
C PHE A 213 -5.97 -3.11 5.91
N VAL A 214 -7.15 -3.17 6.54
CA VAL A 214 -8.33 -2.43 6.07
C VAL A 214 -8.10 -0.93 6.24
N PHE A 215 -7.68 -0.50 7.43
CA PHE A 215 -7.40 0.91 7.71
C PHE A 215 -6.25 1.42 6.85
N GLY A 216 -5.16 0.66 6.73
CA GLY A 216 -4.07 0.96 5.81
C GLY A 216 -4.54 1.12 4.37
N GLY A 217 -5.29 0.16 3.83
CA GLY A 217 -5.84 0.22 2.48
C GLY A 217 -6.72 1.45 2.24
N VAL A 218 -7.63 1.77 3.17
CA VAL A 218 -8.49 2.96 3.10
C VAL A 218 -7.67 4.25 3.12
N LEU A 219 -6.65 4.36 3.98
CA LEU A 219 -5.74 5.50 3.97
C LEU A 219 -4.99 5.63 2.64
N TYR A 220 -4.62 4.52 2.01
CA TYR A 220 -3.95 4.53 0.70
C TYR A 220 -4.90 5.05 -0.40
N ILE A 221 -6.18 4.69 -0.36
CA ILE A 221 -7.21 5.21 -1.28
C ILE A 221 -7.33 6.73 -1.12
N PHE A 222 -7.39 7.25 0.12
CA PHE A 222 -7.41 8.69 0.34
C PHE A 222 -6.12 9.36 -0.14
N ALA A 223 -4.96 8.74 0.10
CA ALA A 223 -3.69 9.26 -0.39
C ALA A 223 -3.65 9.34 -1.93
N GLN A 224 -4.19 8.32 -2.61
CA GLN A 224 -4.35 8.29 -4.06
C GLN A 224 -5.28 9.41 -4.54
N PHE A 225 -6.42 9.60 -3.88
CA PHE A 225 -7.36 10.67 -4.21
C PHE A 225 -6.72 12.07 -4.07
N TYR A 226 -6.07 12.36 -2.95
CA TYR A 226 -5.35 13.62 -2.76
C TYR A 226 -4.17 13.77 -3.73
N GLY A 227 -3.51 12.67 -4.09
CA GLY A 227 -2.49 12.66 -5.15
C GLY A 227 -3.04 13.10 -6.50
N VAL A 228 -4.22 12.59 -6.91
CA VAL A 228 -4.87 13.01 -8.17
C VAL A 228 -5.28 14.48 -8.10
N LEU A 229 -5.89 14.91 -6.99
CA LEU A 229 -6.30 16.30 -6.81
C LEU A 229 -5.10 17.26 -6.88
N ALA A 230 -4.00 16.92 -6.20
CA ALA A 230 -2.81 17.75 -6.18
C ALA A 230 -2.13 17.77 -7.55
N PHE A 231 -1.73 16.60 -8.03
CA PHE A 231 -0.76 16.53 -9.13
C PHE A 231 -1.39 16.59 -10.52
N VAL A 232 -2.70 16.34 -10.64
CA VAL A 232 -3.40 16.34 -11.93
C VAL A 232 -4.41 17.47 -11.99
N GLN A 233 -5.28 17.63 -10.99
CA GLN A 233 -6.37 18.63 -11.10
C GLN A 233 -5.94 20.05 -10.74
N SER A 234 -5.21 20.21 -9.63
CA SER A 234 -4.81 21.53 -9.11
C SER A 234 -3.48 22.01 -9.70
N ALA A 235 -2.94 21.29 -10.69
CA ALA A 235 -1.76 21.72 -11.40
C ALA A 235 -2.08 22.96 -12.25
N PRO A 236 -1.36 24.09 -12.10
CA PRO A 236 -1.70 25.38 -12.71
C PRO A 236 -1.82 25.31 -14.24
N ASP A 237 -1.09 24.40 -14.88
CA ASP A 237 -1.06 24.26 -16.33
C ASP A 237 -2.24 23.46 -16.91
N ASN A 238 -2.94 22.64 -16.12
CA ASN A 238 -4.02 21.80 -16.66
C ASN A 238 -5.31 22.60 -16.92
N GLY A 239 -5.61 23.59 -16.06
CA GLY A 239 -6.71 24.53 -16.31
C GLY A 239 -6.41 25.47 -17.48
N ALA A 240 -5.17 25.92 -17.59
CA ALA A 240 -4.72 26.73 -18.73
C ALA A 240 -4.80 25.93 -20.04
N PHE A 241 -4.25 24.71 -20.08
CA PHE A 241 -4.32 23.80 -21.23
C PHE A 241 -5.78 23.55 -21.69
N ALA A 242 -6.70 23.34 -20.76
CA ALA A 242 -8.12 23.18 -21.07
C ALA A 242 -8.77 24.43 -21.67
N SER A 243 -8.34 25.63 -21.25
CA SER A 243 -8.84 26.91 -21.76
C SER A 243 -8.29 27.29 -23.14
N PHE A 244 -7.16 26.73 -23.56
CA PHE A 244 -6.54 27.01 -24.87
C PHE A 244 -7.19 26.29 -26.05
N GLY A 245 -8.13 25.36 -25.80
CA GLY A 245 -8.73 24.49 -26.82
C GLY A 245 -9.65 25.13 -27.86
N ASN A 246 -9.68 26.46 -28.01
CA ASN A 246 -10.61 27.10 -28.96
C ASN A 246 -10.11 28.37 -29.69
N ASN A 247 -8.86 28.82 -29.49
CA ASN A 247 -8.35 29.98 -30.22
C ASN A 247 -7.49 29.53 -31.41
N ASN A 248 -8.17 29.23 -32.52
CA ASN A 248 -7.59 28.96 -33.85
C ASN A 248 -6.88 30.19 -34.49
N ASN A 249 -6.81 31.32 -33.78
CA ASN A 249 -6.08 32.49 -34.23
C ASN A 249 -4.67 32.40 -33.66
N GLY A 250 -3.69 32.24 -34.54
CA GLY A 250 -2.27 32.07 -34.26
C GLY A 250 -1.57 33.25 -33.60
N ASP A 251 -2.22 33.93 -32.65
CA ASP A 251 -1.54 34.83 -31.72
C ASP A 251 -0.89 33.97 -30.64
N THR A 252 0.28 33.47 -31.01
CA THR A 252 1.32 33.06 -30.09
C THR A 252 1.59 34.22 -29.14
N VAL A 253 1.05 34.14 -27.92
CA VAL A 253 1.58 34.95 -26.82
C VAL A 253 3.03 34.51 -26.64
N VAL A 254 3.94 35.29 -27.22
CA VAL A 254 5.39 35.13 -27.17
C VAL A 254 5.79 35.00 -25.70
N GLY A 255 6.14 33.78 -25.28
CA GLY A 255 6.61 33.47 -23.92
C GLY A 255 5.93 32.28 -23.21
N LEU A 256 4.79 31.78 -23.70
CA LEU A 256 4.17 30.53 -23.21
C LEU A 256 4.36 29.43 -24.26
N ASN A 257 5.56 28.85 -24.30
CA ASN A 257 5.92 27.79 -25.26
C ASN A 257 4.92 26.63 -25.18
N ARG A 258 4.24 26.38 -26.30
CA ARG A 258 3.30 25.27 -26.57
C ARG A 258 3.98 23.88 -26.59
N GLU A 259 5.08 23.69 -25.87
CA GLU A 259 5.96 22.53 -26.01
C GLU A 259 5.76 21.50 -24.88
N HIS A 260 4.64 21.52 -24.16
CA HIS A 260 4.38 20.53 -23.11
C HIS A 260 2.93 20.03 -23.08
N ALA A 261 2.78 18.74 -22.77
CA ALA A 261 1.50 18.11 -22.46
C ALA A 261 0.96 18.58 -21.09
N PRO A 262 -0.33 18.32 -20.80
CA PRO A 262 -0.85 18.43 -19.44
C PRO A 262 -0.18 17.43 -18.49
N TRP A 263 -0.26 17.69 -17.20
CA TRP A 263 0.08 16.71 -16.17
C TRP A 263 -0.89 15.54 -16.22
N VAL A 264 -0.35 14.33 -16.29
CA VAL A 264 -1.12 13.08 -16.32
C VAL A 264 -0.77 12.20 -15.13
N GLN A 265 -1.71 11.34 -14.75
CA GLN A 265 -1.52 10.38 -13.67
C GLN A 265 -0.44 9.36 -14.03
N GLY A 266 0.61 9.28 -13.21
CA GLY A 266 1.72 8.35 -13.39
C GLY A 266 1.43 6.95 -12.83
N LYS A 267 2.31 5.99 -13.14
CA LYS A 267 2.11 4.57 -12.79
C LYS A 267 2.13 4.31 -11.28
N ALA A 268 2.87 5.11 -10.52
CA ALA A 268 2.91 4.96 -9.07
C ALA A 268 1.55 5.26 -8.44
N LEU A 269 0.88 6.29 -8.96
CA LEU A 269 -0.43 6.73 -8.48
C LEU A 269 -1.57 5.88 -9.03
N SER A 270 -1.52 5.40 -10.28
CA SER A 270 -2.61 4.62 -10.88
C SER A 270 -2.49 3.11 -10.65
N VAL A 271 -1.30 2.54 -10.83
CA VAL A 271 -1.11 1.08 -10.82
C VAL A 271 -0.64 0.62 -9.45
N TYR A 272 0.46 1.17 -8.95
CA TYR A 272 1.10 0.66 -7.73
C TYR A 272 0.25 0.94 -6.49
N ALA A 273 -0.28 2.16 -6.35
CA ALA A 273 -1.22 2.48 -5.27
C ALA A 273 -2.45 1.57 -5.28
N SER A 274 -3.02 1.31 -6.47
CA SER A 274 -4.20 0.44 -6.63
C SER A 274 -3.92 -1.01 -6.29
N ALA A 275 -2.78 -1.54 -6.74
CA ALA A 275 -2.34 -2.86 -6.37
C ALA A 275 -2.13 -2.98 -4.85
N ALA A 276 -1.57 -1.96 -4.19
CA ALA A 276 -1.32 -1.94 -2.76
C ALA A 276 -2.61 -2.05 -1.93
N TRP A 277 -3.59 -1.16 -2.13
CA TRP A 277 -4.82 -1.20 -1.33
C TRP A 277 -5.70 -2.41 -1.66
N LEU A 278 -5.72 -2.87 -2.91
CA LEU A 278 -6.50 -4.05 -3.30
C LEU A 278 -5.92 -5.31 -2.67
N SER A 279 -4.60 -5.50 -2.74
CA SER A 279 -3.94 -6.65 -2.10
C SER A 279 -4.01 -6.59 -0.57
N ALA A 280 -3.99 -5.40 0.05
CA ALA A 280 -4.26 -5.25 1.48
C ALA A 280 -5.67 -5.73 1.85
N GLY A 281 -6.69 -5.34 1.08
CA GLY A 281 -8.06 -5.83 1.27
C GLY A 281 -8.19 -7.35 1.11
N LEU A 282 -7.54 -7.92 0.08
CA LEU A 282 -7.49 -9.37 -0.13
C LEU A 282 -6.75 -10.09 1.02
N ALA A 283 -5.65 -9.52 1.52
CA ALA A 283 -4.89 -10.06 2.65
C ALA A 283 -5.74 -10.09 3.94
N ALA A 284 -6.50 -9.02 4.20
CA ALA A 284 -7.43 -8.94 5.33
C ALA A 284 -8.52 -10.02 5.24
N MET A 285 -9.13 -10.20 4.05
CA MET A 285 -10.13 -11.24 3.84
C MET A 285 -9.53 -12.64 4.02
N ALA A 286 -8.40 -12.93 3.40
CA ALA A 286 -7.71 -14.20 3.53
C ALA A 286 -7.35 -14.50 5.00
N ALA A 287 -6.86 -13.51 5.74
CA ALA A 287 -6.56 -13.65 7.16
C ALA A 287 -7.81 -13.97 8.00
N GLY A 288 -8.95 -13.33 7.70
CA GLY A 288 -10.23 -13.61 8.37
C GLY A 288 -10.77 -15.02 8.11
N PHE A 289 -10.47 -15.61 6.95
CA PHE A 289 -10.83 -17.00 6.63
C PHE A 289 -9.89 -18.02 7.27
N VAL A 290 -8.58 -17.72 7.28
CA VAL A 290 -7.53 -18.65 7.72
C VAL A 290 -7.42 -18.71 9.23
N TRP A 291 -7.37 -17.54 9.88
CA TRP A 291 -7.32 -17.41 11.32
C TRP A 291 -8.70 -17.03 11.82
N ARG A 292 -9.23 -17.75 12.81
CA ARG A 292 -10.61 -17.53 13.28
C ARG A 292 -10.73 -16.18 13.98
N LEU A 293 -11.84 -15.49 13.73
CA LEU A 293 -12.27 -14.32 14.49
C LEU A 293 -12.80 -14.72 15.88
N PRO A 294 -12.74 -13.80 16.87
CA PRO A 294 -13.32 -14.07 18.19
C PRO A 294 -14.81 -14.37 18.04
N ARG A 295 -15.26 -15.50 18.60
CA ARG A 295 -16.69 -15.78 18.71
C ARG A 295 -17.25 -14.95 19.85
N ILE A 296 -17.90 -13.83 19.51
CA ILE A 296 -18.71 -13.08 20.47
C ILE A 296 -19.93 -13.93 20.78
N SER A 297 -19.84 -14.74 21.83
CA SER A 297 -20.97 -15.51 22.34
C SER A 297 -21.95 -14.53 22.98
N GLY A 298 -22.94 -14.06 22.22
CA GLY A 298 -24.07 -13.26 22.69
C GLY A 298 -25.03 -14.06 23.59
N ARG A 299 -24.49 -14.63 24.66
CA ARG A 299 -25.24 -15.36 25.69
C ARG A 299 -24.81 -14.79 27.02
N ASN A 300 -25.33 -13.60 27.33
CA ASN A 300 -25.47 -12.97 28.65
C ASN A 300 -25.84 -11.48 28.46
N ILE A 301 -27.02 -11.24 27.89
CA ILE A 301 -27.82 -10.07 28.28
C ILE A 301 -29.17 -10.68 28.61
N LEU A 302 -29.34 -10.96 29.90
CA LEU A 302 -30.62 -11.23 30.55
C LEU A 302 -31.36 -9.90 30.68
#